data_AF-E0IBZ4-F1
#
_entry.id   AF-E0IBZ4-F1
#
_cell.length_a   1.000
_cell.length_b   1.000
_cell.length_c   1.000
_cell.angle_alpha   90.00
_cell.angle_beta   90.00
_cell.angle_gamma   90.00
#
_symmetry.space_group_name_H-M   'P 1'
#
loop_
_entity.id
_entity.type
_entity.pdbx_description
1 polymer ?
#
loop_
_entity_poly.entity_id
_entity_poly.type
_entity_poly.pdbx_seq_one_letter_code
_entity_poly.pdbx_strand_id
1 'polypeptide(L)'
;MKKIIYLTCTVMLCIALIWFFKGYLFTTTLYIRFNKDISLESAEKYTSNIYKHVDYTCNESKTKRPVYCRVRIYTNPIRYKAIRKKIESSLEVTSVGFLYELMKKGPEGEGF
;
A
#
# COMPACT_ATOMS: atom_id res chain seq x y z
N MET A 1 -6.48 11.05 -46.49
CA MET A 1 -7.28 11.19 -45.25
C MET A 1 -7.24 9.94 -44.36
N LYS A 2 -7.51 8.72 -44.86
CA LYS A 2 -7.50 7.48 -44.03
C LYS A 2 -6.21 7.22 -43.23
N LYS A 3 -5.03 7.51 -43.79
CA LYS A 3 -3.72 7.34 -43.10
C LYS A 3 -3.55 8.25 -41.87
N ILE A 4 -4.07 9.47 -41.91
CA ILE A 4 -3.96 10.45 -40.81
C ILE A 4 -4.85 10.01 -39.64
N ILE A 5 -6.07 9.55 -39.95
CA ILE A 5 -7.02 9.03 -38.94
C ILE A 5 -6.44 7.80 -38.23
N TYR A 6 -5.81 6.88 -38.99
CA TYR A 6 -5.15 5.71 -38.42
C TYR A 6 -4.04 6.12 -37.46
N LEU A 7 -3.18 7.05 -37.87
CA LEU A 7 -2.07 7.54 -37.05
C LEU A 7 -2.57 8.19 -35.76
N THR A 8 -3.60 9.03 -35.82
CA THR A 8 -4.18 9.66 -34.63
C THR A 8 -4.83 8.65 -33.69
N CYS A 9 -5.50 7.61 -34.22
CA CYS A 9 -6.06 6.53 -33.40
C CYS A 9 -4.95 5.71 -32.72
N THR A 10 -3.88 5.36 -33.44
CA THR A 10 -2.76 4.60 -32.85
C THR A 10 -2.07 5.39 -31.75
N VAL A 11 -1.86 6.70 -31.94
CA VAL A 11 -1.26 7.57 -30.91
C VAL A 11 -2.17 7.66 -29.68
N MET A 12 -3.48 7.86 -29.84
CA MET A 12 -4.41 7.87 -28.70
C MET A 12 -4.46 6.51 -27.99
N LEU A 13 -4.42 5.41 -28.72
CA LEU A 13 -4.41 4.06 -28.15
C LEU A 13 -3.11 3.80 -27.36
N CYS A 14 -1.96 4.22 -27.89
CA CYS A 14 -0.68 4.15 -27.18
C CYS A 14 -0.68 5.02 -25.92
N ILE A 15 -1.24 6.23 -25.97
CA ILE A 15 -1.37 7.08 -24.78
C ILE A 15 -2.29 6.41 -23.74
N ALA A 16 -3.44 5.89 -24.15
CA ALA A 16 -4.36 5.17 -23.26
C ALA A 16 -3.71 3.93 -22.64
N LEU A 17 -2.96 3.16 -23.43
CA LEU A 17 -2.20 2.00 -22.95
C LEU A 17 -1.09 2.42 -21.98
N ILE A 18 -0.33 3.47 -22.27
CA ILE A 18 0.69 3.99 -21.36
C ILE A 18 0.04 4.44 -20.05
N TRP A 19 -1.10 5.12 -20.08
CA TRP A 19 -1.86 5.48 -18.89
C TRP A 19 -2.38 4.27 -18.12
N PHE A 20 -2.84 3.23 -18.83
CA PHE A 20 -3.29 1.97 -18.25
C PHE A 20 -2.13 1.21 -17.58
N PHE A 21 -0.98 1.08 -18.24
CA PHE A 21 0.23 0.46 -17.70
C PHE A 21 0.80 1.25 -16.52
N LYS A 22 0.86 2.58 -16.61
CA LYS A 22 1.23 3.47 -15.49
C LYS A 22 0.23 3.38 -14.32
N GLY A 23 -0.99 2.91 -14.60
CA GLY A 23 -2.10 2.68 -13.69
C GLY A 23 -1.96 1.45 -12.76
N TYR A 24 -1.26 0.40 -13.20
CA TYR A 24 -1.35 -0.93 -12.58
C TYR A 24 0.00 -1.64 -12.34
N LEU A 25 1.13 -1.09 -12.81
CA LEU A 25 2.46 -1.72 -12.64
C LEU A 25 3.17 -1.41 -11.32
N PHE A 26 2.63 -0.56 -10.46
CA PHE A 26 3.30 -0.20 -9.21
C PHE A 26 2.80 -1.08 -8.05
N THR A 27 3.54 -2.15 -7.81
CA THR A 27 3.36 -3.02 -6.65
C THR A 27 4.29 -2.55 -5.54
N THR A 28 3.72 -2.09 -4.43
CA THR A 28 4.50 -1.64 -3.26
C THR A 28 4.09 -2.43 -2.03
N THR A 29 5.09 -2.78 -1.22
CA THR A 29 4.89 -3.49 0.04
C THR A 29 5.05 -2.49 1.18
N LEU A 30 3.99 -2.32 1.94
CA LEU A 30 3.95 -1.55 3.17
C LEU A 30 3.96 -2.47 4.38
N TYR A 31 4.53 -1.98 5.47
CA TYR A 31 4.40 -2.57 6.79
C TYR A 31 3.66 -1.57 7.66
N ILE A 32 2.54 -2.02 8.21
CA ILE A 32 1.67 -1.24 9.07
C ILE A 32 1.81 -1.80 10.49
N ARG A 33 2.20 -0.94 11.42
CA ARG A 33 2.19 -1.24 12.85
C ARG A 33 0.96 -0.59 13.45
N PHE A 34 0.12 -1.39 14.08
CA PHE A 34 -1.04 -0.91 14.80
C PHE A 34 -0.75 -0.65 16.26
N ASN A 35 -1.62 0.14 16.89
CA ASN A 35 -1.59 0.39 18.32
C ASN A 35 -1.73 -0.92 19.11
N LYS A 36 -1.19 -0.94 20.33
CA LYS A 36 -1.18 -2.12 21.21
C LYS A 36 -2.56 -2.59 21.65
N ASP A 37 -3.57 -1.74 21.49
CA ASP A 37 -4.95 -2.00 21.90
C ASP A 37 -5.80 -2.61 20.77
N ILE A 38 -5.28 -2.69 19.55
CA ILE A 38 -5.99 -3.34 18.45
C ILE A 38 -5.86 -4.87 18.55
N SER A 39 -6.95 -5.60 18.34
CA SER A 39 -6.89 -7.04 18.14
C SER A 39 -6.43 -7.40 16.72
N LEU A 40 -5.86 -8.60 16.55
CA LEU A 40 -5.52 -9.13 15.22
C LEU A 40 -6.70 -9.06 14.24
N GLU A 41 -7.90 -9.49 14.68
CA GLU A 41 -9.11 -9.48 13.86
C GLU A 41 -9.50 -8.06 13.40
N SER A 42 -9.37 -7.07 14.29
CA SER A 42 -9.67 -5.68 13.95
C SER A 42 -8.64 -5.10 12.98
N ALA A 43 -7.36 -5.44 13.14
CA ALA A 43 -6.30 -5.05 12.23
C ALA A 43 -6.47 -5.68 10.83
N GLU A 44 -6.88 -6.95 10.76
CA GLU A 44 -7.19 -7.65 9.51
C GLU A 44 -8.43 -7.06 8.83
N LYS A 45 -9.48 -6.76 9.59
CA LYS A 45 -10.68 -6.08 9.09
C LYS A 45 -10.37 -4.68 8.59
N TYR A 46 -9.53 -3.92 9.30
CA TYR A 46 -9.08 -2.62 8.83
C TYR A 46 -8.31 -2.77 7.52
N THR A 47 -7.33 -3.70 7.47
CA THR A 47 -6.47 -3.91 6.31
C THR A 47 -7.22 -4.38 5.06
N SER A 48 -8.14 -5.33 5.21
CA SER A 48 -9.01 -5.78 4.12
C SER A 48 -9.94 -4.67 3.58
N ASN A 49 -10.29 -3.70 4.42
CA ASN A 49 -11.08 -2.54 4.02
C ASN A 49 -10.26 -1.45 3.29
N ILE A 50 -8.92 -1.49 3.31
CA ILE A 50 -8.04 -0.53 2.63
C ILE A 50 -7.93 -0.85 1.12
N TYR A 51 -9.03 -1.22 0.46
CA TYR A 51 -9.23 -1.54 -0.97
C TYR A 51 -9.21 -3.02 -1.36
N LYS A 52 -10.02 -3.36 -2.39
CA LYS A 52 -10.19 -4.70 -2.97
C LYS A 52 -8.96 -5.30 -3.69
N HIS A 53 -7.86 -4.56 -3.79
CA HIS A 53 -6.64 -4.96 -4.51
C HIS A 53 -5.42 -4.91 -3.60
N VAL A 54 -5.58 -5.41 -2.38
CA VAL A 54 -4.49 -5.58 -1.43
C VAL A 54 -4.37 -7.06 -1.07
N ASP A 55 -3.13 -7.53 -1.03
CA ASP A 55 -2.76 -8.80 -0.44
C ASP A 55 -2.11 -8.49 0.91
N TYR A 56 -2.52 -9.16 1.98
CA TYR A 56 -2.06 -8.83 3.32
C TYR A 56 -1.80 -10.06 4.19
N THR A 57 -0.90 -9.89 5.15
CA THR A 57 -0.62 -10.87 6.19
C THR A 57 -0.40 -10.13 7.49
N CYS A 58 -1.21 -10.45 8.51
CA CYS A 58 -1.13 -9.85 9.83
C CYS A 58 -0.60 -10.87 10.84
N ASN A 59 0.26 -10.43 11.75
CA ASN A 59 0.80 -11.26 12.83
C ASN A 59 0.82 -10.46 14.14
N GLU A 60 0.51 -11.11 15.25
CA GLU A 60 0.74 -10.57 16.59
C GLU A 60 2.19 -10.81 17.03
N SER A 61 2.83 -9.78 17.59
CA SER A 61 4.14 -9.97 18.21
C SER A 61 4.01 -10.65 19.57
N LYS A 62 4.75 -11.77 19.73
CA LYS A 62 4.80 -12.58 20.96
C LYS A 62 5.23 -11.80 22.20
N THR A 63 5.97 -10.71 22.03
CA THR A 63 6.64 -10.03 23.15
C THR A 63 5.91 -8.78 23.63
N LYS A 64 5.06 -8.11 22.82
CA LYS A 64 4.61 -6.74 23.19
C LYS A 64 3.18 -6.28 22.80
N ARG A 65 2.31 -7.14 22.25
CA ARG A 65 0.92 -6.83 21.83
C ARG A 65 0.65 -5.86 20.65
N PRO A 66 1.60 -5.26 19.89
CA PRO A 66 1.21 -4.60 18.63
C PRO A 66 1.00 -5.64 17.53
N VAL A 67 -0.04 -5.43 16.72
CA VAL A 67 -0.27 -6.18 15.49
C VAL A 67 0.55 -5.55 14.36
N TYR A 68 1.18 -6.40 13.55
CA TYR A 68 1.89 -5.99 12.36
C TYR A 68 1.22 -6.58 11.14
N CYS A 69 0.87 -5.74 10.16
CA CYS A 69 0.37 -6.20 8.88
C CYS A 69 1.34 -5.82 7.77
N ARG A 70 1.79 -6.83 7.02
CA ARG A 70 2.43 -6.65 5.72
C ARG A 70 1.33 -6.51 4.69
N VAL A 71 1.34 -5.42 3.93
CA VAL A 71 0.31 -5.11 2.93
C VAL A 71 0.97 -4.85 1.60
N ARG A 72 0.62 -5.63 0.59
CA ARG A 72 1.03 -5.43 -0.79
C ARG A 72 -0.13 -4.78 -1.54
N ILE A 73 0.12 -3.57 -2.06
CA ILE A 73 -0.88 -2.76 -2.74
C ILE A 73 -0.56 -2.72 -4.23
N TYR A 74 -1.53 -3.12 -5.05
CA TYR A 74 -1.46 -3.08 -6.50
C TYR A 74 -2.21 -1.85 -7.01
N THR A 75 -1.51 -0.75 -7.25
CA THR A 75 -2.14 0.52 -7.62
C THR A 75 -1.18 1.45 -8.35
N ASN A 76 -1.63 2.62 -8.80
CA ASN A 76 -0.73 3.63 -9.37
C ASN A 76 -0.09 4.50 -8.28
N PRO A 77 1.03 5.17 -8.55
CA PRO A 77 1.74 6.00 -7.56
C PRO A 77 0.87 7.11 -6.92
N ILE A 78 -0.05 7.71 -7.68
CA ILE A 78 -0.94 8.78 -7.19
C ILE A 78 -1.92 8.22 -6.14
N ARG A 79 -2.59 7.10 -6.48
CA ARG A 79 -3.50 6.38 -5.58
C ARG A 79 -2.74 5.83 -4.37
N TYR A 80 -1.53 5.32 -4.56
CA TYR A 80 -0.68 4.87 -3.47
C TYR A 80 -0.43 5.99 -2.45
N LYS A 81 -0.09 7.21 -2.89
CA LYS A 81 0.12 8.34 -1.99
C LYS A 81 -1.14 8.68 -1.17
N ALA A 82 -2.31 8.63 -1.80
CA ALA A 82 -3.58 8.83 -1.10
C ALA A 82 -3.87 7.71 -0.09
N ILE A 83 -3.63 6.45 -0.45
CA ILE A 83 -3.79 5.29 0.44
C ILE A 83 -2.85 5.41 1.63
N ARG A 84 -1.57 5.67 1.38
CA ARG A 84 -0.56 5.86 2.43
C ARG A 84 -0.98 6.95 3.41
N LYS A 85 -1.41 8.11 2.90
CA LYS A 85 -1.89 9.21 3.75
C LYS A 85 -3.11 8.82 4.59
N LYS A 86 -4.04 8.05 4.03
CA LYS A 86 -5.22 7.54 4.74
C LYS A 86 -4.83 6.59 5.89
N ILE A 87 -3.88 5.70 5.64
CA ILE A 87 -3.35 4.78 6.66
C ILE A 87 -2.62 5.56 7.76
N GLU A 88 -1.73 6.48 7.38
CA GLU A 88 -0.97 7.32 8.31
C GLU A 88 -1.87 8.26 9.14
N SER A 89 -3.04 8.64 8.64
CA SER A 89 -4.02 9.45 9.38
C SER A 89 -4.92 8.63 10.31
N SER A 90 -4.82 7.30 10.31
CA SER A 90 -5.66 6.44 11.15
C SER A 90 -5.20 6.48 12.60
N LEU A 91 -6.13 6.68 13.52
CA LEU A 91 -5.85 6.65 14.96
C LEU A 91 -5.40 5.26 15.45
N GLU A 92 -5.74 4.20 14.69
CA GLU A 92 -5.39 2.81 14.99
C GLU A 92 -3.96 2.45 14.57
N VAL A 93 -3.31 3.28 13.74
CA VAL A 93 -2.00 3.00 13.16
C VAL A 93 -0.93 3.84 13.85
N THR A 94 0.05 3.17 14.44
CA THR A 94 1.19 3.84 15.07
C THR A 94 2.23 4.28 14.04
N SER A 95 2.50 3.44 13.03
CA SER A 95 3.49 3.76 12.00
C SER A 95 3.29 2.97 10.71
N VAL A 96 3.61 3.59 9.59
CA VAL A 96 3.66 2.97 8.25
C VAL A 96 5.06 3.16 7.68
N GLY A 97 5.66 2.10 7.14
CA GLY A 97 6.96 2.20 6.50
C GLY A 97 7.31 1.01 5.64
N PHE A 98 8.40 1.14 4.88
CA PHE A 98 9.06 -0.01 4.28
C PHE A 98 9.87 -0.75 5.35
N LEU A 99 9.99 -2.08 5.24
CA LEU A 99 10.71 -2.92 6.21
C LEU A 99 12.08 -2.33 6.59
N TYR A 100 12.83 -1.89 5.58
CA TYR A 100 14.16 -1.30 5.79
C TYR A 100 14.12 0.05 6.50
N GLU A 101 13.10 0.89 6.29
CA GLU A 101 12.94 2.18 6.99
C GLU A 101 12.51 1.98 8.45
N LEU A 102 11.67 0.97 8.71
CA LEU A 102 11.28 0.57 10.05
C LEU A 102 12.47 -0.02 10.83
N MET A 103 13.32 -0.81 10.17
CA MET A 103 14.56 -1.35 10.75
C MET A 103 15.63 -0.28 10.99
N LYS A 104 15.74 0.72 10.10
CA LYS A 104 16.80 1.74 10.17
C LYS A 104 16.56 2.80 11.25
N LYS A 105 15.32 2.95 11.75
CA LYS A 105 14.99 3.91 12.81
C LYS A 105 15.55 3.52 14.19
N GLY A 106 16.16 2.34 14.35
CA GLY A 106 16.84 1.96 15.59
C GLY A 106 15.90 1.88 16.80
N PRO A 107 16.40 1.39 17.94
CA PRO A 107 15.60 1.08 19.11
C PRO A 107 15.22 2.32 19.95
N GLU A 108 14.34 3.18 19.44
CA GLU A 108 13.33 3.84 20.29
C GLU A 108 11.98 3.10 20.41
N GLY A 109 11.73 1.85 20.00
CA GLY A 109 12.26 1.02 18.96
C GLY A 109 12.50 -0.43 19.40
N GLU A 110 11.78 -1.28 18.68
CA GLU A 110 11.78 -2.73 18.71
C GLU A 110 11.86 -3.04 17.22
N GLY A 111 13.05 -3.21 16.64
CA GLY A 111 13.91 -4.33 17.00
C GLY A 111 13.09 -5.59 16.77
N PHE A 112 13.18 -6.14 15.56
CA PHE A 112 12.65 -7.47 15.24
C PHE A 112 13.08 -8.50 16.29
#